data_AF-A0A352NX36-F1
#
_entry.id   AF-A0A352NX36-F1
#
_cell.length_a   1.000
_cell.length_b   1.000
_cell.length_c   1.000
_cell.angle_alpha   90.00
_cell.angle_beta   90.00
_cell.angle_gamma   90.00
#
_symmetry.space_group_name_H-M   'P 1'
#
loop_
_entity.id
_entity.type
_entity.pdbx_description
1 polymer ?
#
loop_
_entity_poly.entity_id
_entity_poly.type
_entity_poly.pdbx_seq_one_letter_code
_entity_poly.pdbx_strand_id
1 'polypeptide(L)'
;MVYVGIDIGSTASKVCVFDGKIKKLLVLPTGWSSVKVAGDIKLRLKEIGLIKENCKIVATGYGRISVPYADKTITEITCHAKGAFYLFKNDCTVIDIGGQDTKVITVKGGRVTDFTMNDKCA
;
A
#
# COMPACT_ATOMS: atom_id res chain seq x y z
N MET A 1 -10.59 -14.40 -7.04
CA MET A 1 -10.16 -14.46 -5.61
C MET A 1 -9.82 -13.04 -5.22
N VAL A 2 -10.41 -12.54 -4.14
CA VAL A 2 -10.30 -11.13 -3.76
C VAL A 2 -8.98 -10.88 -3.02
N TYR A 3 -8.28 -9.83 -3.41
CA TYR A 3 -7.07 -9.32 -2.77
C TYR A 3 -7.34 -7.95 -2.17
N VAL A 4 -6.74 -7.66 -1.03
CA VAL A 4 -6.81 -6.36 -0.36
C VAL A 4 -5.39 -5.86 -0.12
N GLY A 5 -5.04 -4.75 -0.75
CA GLY A 5 -3.81 -4.01 -0.44
C GLY A 5 -4.11 -2.94 0.61
N ILE A 6 -3.34 -2.90 1.69
CA ILE A 6 -3.43 -1.88 2.74
C ILE A 6 -2.08 -1.17 2.79
N ASP A 7 -2.07 0.12 2.52
CA ASP A 7 -0.87 0.97 2.59
C ASP A 7 -1.06 1.97 3.75
N ILE A 8 -0.31 1.78 4.83
CA ILE A 8 -0.33 2.70 5.98
C ILE A 8 0.89 3.63 5.88
N GLY A 9 0.69 4.80 5.28
CA GLY A 9 1.68 5.87 5.24
C GLY A 9 1.72 6.68 6.54
N SER A 10 2.55 7.72 6.57
CA SER A 10 2.65 8.65 7.70
C SER A 10 1.45 9.61 7.79
N THR A 11 0.97 10.08 6.64
CA THR A 11 -0.15 11.04 6.57
C THR A 11 -1.47 10.36 6.25
N ALA A 12 -1.47 9.43 5.30
CA ALA A 12 -2.68 8.79 4.79
C ALA A 12 -2.53 7.27 4.69
N SER A 13 -3.60 6.58 5.07
CA SER A 13 -3.77 5.14 4.93
C SER A 13 -4.71 4.88 3.75
N LYS A 14 -4.27 4.02 2.82
CA LYS A 14 -4.99 3.69 1.60
C LYS A 14 -5.32 2.21 1.57
N VAL A 15 -6.47 1.86 1.03
CA VAL A 15 -6.91 0.47 0.86
C VAL A 15 -7.42 0.27 -0.55
N CYS A 16 -6.98 -0.80 -1.20
CA CYS A 16 -7.45 -1.20 -2.52
C CYS A 16 -7.97 -2.64 -2.47
N VAL A 17 -9.26 -2.83 -2.79
CA VAL A 17 -9.86 -4.14 -3.03
C VAL A 17 -9.74 -4.46 -4.51
N PHE A 18 -9.11 -5.60 -4.83
CA PHE A 18 -8.77 -6.02 -6.17
C PHE A 18 -9.25 -7.45 -6.44
N ASP A 19 -9.95 -7.65 -7.55
CA ASP A 19 -10.39 -8.97 -8.03
C ASP A 19 -10.39 -8.96 -9.57
N GLY A 20 -9.20 -9.18 -10.15
CA GLY A 20 -8.92 -8.99 -11.58
C GLY A 20 -8.94 -7.53 -12.06
N LYS A 21 -9.59 -6.65 -11.31
CA LYS A 21 -9.65 -5.21 -11.47
C LYS A 21 -9.89 -4.53 -10.11
N ILE A 22 -9.68 -3.22 -10.04
CA ILE A 22 -10.00 -2.43 -8.85
C ILE A 22 -11.53 -2.46 -8.64
N LYS A 23 -11.95 -2.90 -7.45
CA LYS A 23 -13.36 -2.97 -7.04
C LYS A 23 -13.73 -1.86 -6.07
N LYS A 24 -12.83 -1.50 -5.17
CA LYS A 24 -13.04 -0.45 -4.18
C LYS A 24 -11.72 0.18 -3.76
N LEU A 25 -11.77 1.49 -3.55
CA LEU A 25 -10.69 2.28 -2.95
C LEU A 25 -11.21 2.95 -1.69
N LEU A 26 -10.36 3.06 -0.69
CA LEU A 26 -10.64 3.79 0.54
C LEU A 26 -9.37 4.54 0.93
N VAL A 27 -9.54 5.78 1.38
CA VAL A 27 -8.46 6.60 1.92
C VAL A 27 -8.93 7.16 3.26
N LEU A 28 -8.05 7.08 4.26
CA LEU A 28 -8.27 7.64 5.59
C LEU A 28 -7.02 8.42 6.01
N PRO A 29 -7.15 9.47 6.84
CA PRO A 29 -5.98 10.00 7.55
C PRO A 29 -5.39 8.90 8.45
N THR A 30 -4.08 8.71 8.42
CA THR A 30 -3.40 7.75 9.32
C THR A 30 -3.49 8.24 10.76
N GLY A 31 -3.39 9.56 10.95
CA GLY A 31 -3.34 10.18 12.27
C GLY A 31 -2.07 9.78 13.03
N TRP A 32 -2.12 9.88 14.36
CA TRP A 32 -0.97 9.63 15.23
C TRP A 32 -0.72 8.15 15.54
N SER A 33 -1.65 7.24 15.20
CA SER A 33 -1.54 5.82 15.52
C SER A 33 -1.89 4.93 14.33
N SER A 34 -0.84 4.32 13.75
CA SER A 34 -0.97 3.30 12.70
C SER A 34 -1.78 2.07 13.15
N VAL A 35 -1.72 1.73 14.45
CA VAL A 35 -2.50 0.62 15.02
C VAL A 35 -3.99 0.95 15.05
N LYS A 36 -4.35 2.18 15.42
CA LYS A 36 -5.75 2.61 15.45
C LYS A 36 -6.36 2.58 14.05
N VAL A 37 -5.70 3.21 13.06
CA VAL A 37 -6.22 3.24 11.69
C VAL A 37 -6.25 1.84 11.05
N ALA A 38 -5.33 0.95 11.41
CA ALA A 38 -5.40 -0.46 10.99
C ALA A 38 -6.64 -1.16 11.56
N GLY A 39 -6.98 -0.91 12.84
CA GLY A 39 -8.22 -1.38 13.45
C GLY A 39 -9.46 -0.88 12.70
N ASP A 40 -9.51 0.42 12.39
CA ASP A 40 -10.62 1.05 11.66
C ASP A 40 -10.77 0.46 10.24
N ILE A 41 -9.65 0.21 9.54
CA ILE A 41 -9.64 -0.46 8.24
C ILE A 41 -10.20 -1.87 8.36
N LYS A 42 -9.79 -2.64 9.39
CA LYS A 42 -10.29 -4.00 9.62
C LYS A 42 -11.82 -4.01 9.81
N LEU A 43 -12.36 -3.07 10.57
CA LEU A 43 -13.81 -2.93 10.77
C LEU A 43 -14.53 -2.62 9.46
N ARG A 44 -14.04 -1.63 8.69
CA ARG A 44 -14.62 -1.27 7.40
C ARG A 44 -14.59 -2.40 6.36
N LEU A 45 -13.53 -3.22 6.36
CA LEU A 45 -13.47 -4.42 5.51
C LEU A 45 -14.53 -5.44 5.93
N LYS A 46 -14.70 -5.66 7.24
CA LYS A 46 -15.73 -6.56 7.77
C LYS A 46 -17.15 -6.10 7.41
N GLU A 47 -17.43 -4.80 7.48
CA GLU A 47 -18.73 -4.21 7.11
C GLU A 47 -19.11 -4.46 5.64
N ILE A 48 -18.13 -4.61 4.76
CA ILE A 48 -18.35 -4.94 3.34
C ILE A 48 -18.21 -6.44 3.05
N GLY A 49 -18.21 -7.28 4.09
CA GLY A 49 -18.16 -8.74 3.98
C GLY A 49 -16.77 -9.30 3.62
N LEU A 50 -15.70 -8.51 3.73
CA LEU A 50 -14.34 -8.97 3.51
C LEU A 50 -13.66 -9.33 4.84
N ILE A 51 -13.32 -10.60 4.97
CA ILE A 51 -12.66 -11.19 6.14
C ILE A 51 -11.48 -12.05 5.68
N LYS A 52 -10.60 -12.44 6.61
CA LYS A 52 -9.34 -13.14 6.28
C LYS A 52 -9.59 -14.49 5.58
N GLU A 53 -10.75 -15.07 5.80
CA GLU A 53 -11.16 -16.36 5.26
C GLU A 53 -11.55 -16.29 3.77
N ASN A 54 -11.99 -15.13 3.28
CA ASN A 54 -12.50 -14.97 1.90
C ASN A 54 -11.68 -14.00 1.03
N CYS A 55 -10.61 -13.42 1.57
CA CYS A 55 -9.69 -12.57 0.82
C CYS A 55 -8.24 -12.76 1.27
N LYS A 56 -7.30 -12.29 0.44
CA LYS A 56 -5.88 -12.23 0.79
C LYS A 56 -5.45 -10.79 1.02
N ILE A 57 -4.84 -10.54 2.17
CA ILE A 57 -4.48 -9.18 2.63
C ILE A 57 -2.98 -9.00 2.56
N VAL A 58 -2.53 -7.93 1.91
CA VAL A 58 -1.12 -7.51 1.88
C VAL A 58 -1.02 -6.11 2.48
N ALA A 59 -0.13 -5.96 3.46
CA ALA A 59 0.15 -4.67 4.08
C ALA A 59 1.48 -4.07 3.59
N THR A 60 1.49 -2.76 3.41
CA THR A 60 2.64 -1.96 3.00
C THR A 60 2.62 -0.58 3.67
N GLY A 61 3.57 0.28 3.33
CA GLY A 61 3.78 1.56 4.00
C GLY A 61 4.64 1.43 5.26
N TYR A 62 4.96 2.58 5.87
CA TYR A 62 5.64 2.69 7.15
C TYR A 62 4.93 1.89 8.25
N GLY A 63 3.60 2.02 8.34
CA GLY A 63 2.76 1.37 9.35
C GLY A 63 2.37 -0.08 9.04
N ARG A 64 2.96 -0.74 8.03
CA ARG A 64 2.58 -2.11 7.63
C ARG A 64 2.60 -3.13 8.77
N ILE A 65 3.50 -2.96 9.74
CA ILE A 65 3.61 -3.85 10.92
C ILE A 65 2.41 -3.74 11.86
N SER A 66 1.65 -2.63 11.78
CA SER A 66 0.44 -2.40 12.57
C SER A 66 -0.78 -3.17 12.02
N VAL A 67 -0.60 -3.97 10.97
CA VAL A 67 -1.64 -4.78 10.32
C VAL A 67 -1.39 -6.28 10.59
N PRO A 68 -1.55 -6.78 11.83
CA PRO A 68 -1.21 -8.16 12.19
C PRO A 68 -2.10 -9.22 11.52
N TYR A 69 -3.19 -8.79 10.90
CA TYR A 69 -4.11 -9.66 10.16
C TYR A 69 -3.78 -9.77 8.67
N ALA A 70 -2.71 -9.10 8.19
CA ALA A 70 -2.23 -9.28 6.83
C ALA A 70 -1.62 -10.68 6.64
N ASP A 71 -1.81 -11.28 5.46
CA ASP A 71 -1.14 -12.54 5.08
C ASP A 71 0.35 -12.29 4.76
N LYS A 72 0.68 -11.10 4.25
CA LYS A 72 2.06 -10.69 3.93
C LYS A 72 2.27 -9.20 4.18
N THR A 73 3.49 -8.85 4.57
CA THR A 73 3.99 -7.46 4.59
C THR A 73 5.02 -7.29 3.49
N ILE A 74 4.92 -6.21 2.72
CA ILE A 74 5.80 -5.90 1.58
C ILE A 74 6.21 -4.43 1.65
N THR A 75 7.42 -4.08 1.20
CA THR A 75 7.87 -2.69 1.18
C THR A 75 7.05 -1.85 0.21
N GLU A 76 6.81 -0.59 0.57
CA GLU A 76 6.09 0.35 -0.30
C GLU A 76 6.80 0.57 -1.62
N ILE A 77 8.14 0.53 -1.64
CA ILE A 77 8.95 0.60 -2.85
C ILE A 77 8.54 -0.49 -3.86
N THR A 78 8.41 -1.74 -3.38
CA THR A 78 7.98 -2.87 -4.22
C THR A 78 6.52 -2.70 -4.66
N CYS A 79 5.65 -2.24 -3.76
CA CYS A 79 4.23 -2.04 -4.06
C CYS A 79 4.00 -0.92 -5.08
N HIS A 80 4.69 0.22 -4.94
CA HIS A 80 4.66 1.33 -5.90
C HIS A 80 5.17 0.90 -7.27
N ALA A 81 6.32 0.21 -7.33
CA ALA A 81 6.84 -0.31 -8.58
C ALA A 81 5.86 -1.27 -9.27
N LYS A 82 5.28 -2.21 -8.52
CA LYS A 82 4.32 -3.18 -9.06
C LYS A 82 3.01 -2.52 -9.50
N GLY A 83 2.53 -1.53 -8.74
CA GLY A 83 1.34 -0.75 -9.09
C GLY A 83 1.54 0.09 -10.35
N ALA A 84 2.67 0.82 -10.43
CA ALA A 84 3.02 1.62 -11.60
C ALA A 84 3.15 0.75 -12.86
N PHE A 85 3.90 -0.35 -12.78
CA PHE A 85 4.03 -1.27 -13.92
C PHE A 85 2.69 -1.90 -14.31
N TYR A 86 1.81 -2.20 -13.34
CA TYR A 86 0.46 -2.67 -13.65
C TYR A 86 -0.36 -1.63 -14.43
N LEU A 87 -0.24 -0.34 -14.12
CA LEU A 87 -1.00 0.72 -14.78
C LEU A 87 -0.44 1.07 -16.17
N PHE A 88 0.88 1.21 -16.28
CA PHE A 88 1.51 1.73 -17.50
C PHE A 88 2.08 0.65 -18.43
N LYS A 89 2.24 -0.59 -17.95
CA LYS A 89 2.74 -1.74 -18.72
C LYS A 89 4.10 -1.50 -19.40
N ASN A 90 4.92 -0.61 -18.84
CA ASN A 90 6.21 -0.26 -19.40
C ASN A 90 7.23 0.03 -18.28
N ASP A 91 8.50 -0.01 -18.64
CA ASP A 91 9.58 0.50 -17.80
C ASP A 91 9.32 1.97 -17.47
N CYS A 92 9.52 2.34 -16.20
CA CYS A 92 9.18 3.66 -15.72
C CYS A 92 10.00 4.04 -14.50
N THR A 93 10.03 5.34 -14.21
CA THR A 93 10.53 5.87 -12.95
C THR A 93 9.33 6.39 -12.16
N VAL A 94 9.14 5.86 -10.96
CA VAL A 94 8.13 6.33 -10.02
C VAL A 94 8.76 7.38 -9.13
N ILE A 95 8.17 8.57 -9.09
CA ILE A 95 8.50 9.61 -8.12
C ILE A 95 7.33 9.66 -7.12
N ASP A 96 7.55 9.10 -5.94
CA ASP A 96 6.59 9.07 -4.85
C ASP A 96 6.89 10.21 -3.88
N ILE A 97 6.04 11.24 -3.90
CA ILE A 97 6.16 12.42 -3.03
C ILE A 97 5.20 12.21 -1.86
N GLY A 98 5.74 11.70 -0.76
CA GLY A 98 5.01 11.42 0.46
C GLY A 98 4.88 12.63 1.38
N GLY A 99 4.27 12.41 2.55
CA GLY A 99 4.13 13.47 3.56
C GLY A 99 5.33 13.65 4.49
N GLN A 100 6.30 12.73 4.46
CA GLN A 100 7.52 12.78 5.28
C GLN A 100 8.81 12.55 4.49
N ASP A 101 8.70 11.89 3.34
CA ASP A 101 9.85 11.53 2.52
C ASP A 101 9.47 11.65 1.04
N THR A 102 10.49 11.62 0.18
CA THR A 102 10.32 11.47 -1.27
C THR A 102 11.16 10.32 -1.75
N LYS A 103 10.59 9.49 -2.62
CA LYS A 103 11.25 8.31 -3.20
C LYS A 103 11.28 8.40 -4.72
N VAL A 104 12.41 8.02 -5.29
CA VAL A 104 12.57 7.83 -6.74
C VAL A 104 12.87 6.35 -6.95
N ILE A 105 12.05 5.65 -7.73
CA ILE A 105 12.10 4.20 -7.91
C ILE A 105 12.16 3.90 -9.40
N THR A 106 13.26 3.29 -9.86
CA THR A 106 13.42 2.89 -11.26
C THR A 106 12.93 1.46 -11.46
N VAL A 107 11.98 1.29 -12.37
CA VAL A 107 11.31 0.02 -12.66
C VAL A 107 11.66 -0.46 -14.06
N LYS A 108 12.20 -1.67 -14.16
CA LYS A 108 12.43 -2.36 -15.44
C LYS A 108 11.86 -3.78 -15.42
N GLY A 109 11.13 -4.16 -16.46
CA GLY A 109 10.47 -5.46 -16.57
C GLY A 109 9.54 -5.76 -15.38
N GLY A 110 8.92 -4.71 -14.81
CA GLY A 110 8.06 -4.81 -13.62
C GLY A 110 8.78 -5.08 -12.30
N ARG A 111 10.10 -4.90 -12.25
CA ARG A 111 10.92 -5.06 -11.04
C ARG A 111 11.65 -3.77 -10.71
N VAL A 112 11.88 -3.54 -9.42
CA VAL A 112 12.74 -2.46 -8.93
C VAL A 112 14.17 -2.77 -9.34
N THR A 113 14.82 -1.83 -10.02
CA THR A 113 16.24 -1.94 -10.42
C THR A 113 17.13 -0.96 -9.68
N ASP A 114 16.57 0.17 -9.26
CA ASP A 114 17.25 1.17 -8.45
C ASP A 114 16.23 1.94 -7.62
N PHE A 115 16.63 2.49 -6.48
CA PHE A 115 15.82 3.42 -5.71
C PHE A 115 16.68 4.38 -4.89
N THR A 116 16.18 5.62 -4.73
CA THR A 116 16.76 6.62 -3.83
C THR A 116 15.63 7.24 -3.01
N MET A 117 15.93 7.60 -1.76
CA MET A 117 14.98 8.20 -0.84
C MET A 117 15.64 9.39 -0.13
N ASN A 118 14.90 10.49 -0.01
CA ASN A 118 15.23 11.57 0.91
C ASN A 118 14.25 11.52 2.09
N ASP A 119 14.78 11.22 3.26
CA ASP A 119 14.06 11.11 4.53
C ASP A 119 14.57 12.09 5.60
N LYS A 120 15.51 13.01 5.24
CA LYS A 120 16.21 13.88 6.20
C LYS A 120 15.87 15.37 6.09
N CYS A 121 15.19 15.81 5.05
CA CYS A 121 14.67 17.17 4.92
C CYS A 121 13.22 17.13 4.46
N ALA A 122 12.35 17.69 5.31
CA ALA A 122 10.98 18.08 4.96
C ALA A 122 10.99 19.43 4.24
#